data_AF-A0A0G4M7G1-F1
#
_entry.id   AF-A0A0G4M7G1-F1
#
_cell.length_a   1.000
_cell.length_b   1.000
_cell.length_c   1.000
_cell.angle_alpha   90.00
_cell.angle_beta   90.00
_cell.angle_gamma   90.00
#
_symmetry.space_group_name_H-M   'P 1'
#
loop_
_entity.id
_entity.type
_entity.pdbx_description
1 polymer ?
#
loop_
_entity_poly.entity_id
_entity_poly.type
_entity_poly.pdbx_seq_one_letter_code
_entity_poly.pdbx_strand_id
1 'polypeptide(L)'
;ALDIIDILVKTAPAQLAHRVPELIPVISESMWDTKKEVKERAYKTMEQLCQLIVNRDIERFIPELIKCIAKPENVPETVHLLGATTFVTEVQEPTLALMVPLLDRGLAERETAIKRKAAVIVDNMCKLVDDPNIVAPFLPKMMPGLQKNYDNLADPEAREKTKQALDTLNRVGNIQNGVIPEVKLDGDIATVLAKLKEVLGTKYGKAAQVEPVLTYISAIAGQLIDEKEIEPITWVEALKPYVAVITGDKDSETVVDALRKRASPGAAEAAEGDADDEEGEDLCNCTFSLAYGAKILLNQTHLRLKRGQRYGLCGPNGSGKSTLMRAIDNEQVEGFPKQSEVKTVFVEHDLDSADTEMTTIDWTIKKLRE
;
A
#
# COMPACT_ATOMS: atom_id res chain seq x y z
N ALA A 1 24.53 -4.26 -13.52
CA ALA A 1 23.06 -4.10 -13.40
C ALA A 1 22.64 -4.15 -11.94
N LEU A 2 22.84 -5.26 -11.22
CA LEU A 2 22.53 -5.37 -9.78
C LEU A 2 23.16 -4.25 -8.93
N ASP A 3 24.42 -3.88 -9.19
CA ASP A 3 25.06 -2.74 -8.49
C ASP A 3 24.39 -1.40 -8.75
N ILE A 4 23.78 -1.20 -9.93
CA ILE A 4 23.08 0.04 -10.26
C ILE A 4 21.75 0.08 -9.49
N ILE A 5 21.06 -1.06 -9.35
CA ILE A 5 19.83 -1.15 -8.56
C ILE A 5 20.13 -0.79 -7.10
N ASP A 6 21.18 -1.34 -6.50
CA ASP A 6 21.60 -1.01 -5.13
C ASP A 6 21.91 0.50 -4.93
N ILE A 7 22.48 1.15 -5.95
CA ILE A 7 22.70 2.60 -5.91
C ILE A 7 21.35 3.32 -5.92
N LEU A 8 20.43 2.92 -6.81
CA LEU A 8 19.10 3.52 -6.91
C LEU A 8 18.26 3.36 -5.65
N VAL A 9 18.38 2.23 -4.94
CA VAL A 9 17.73 2.04 -3.63
C VAL A 9 18.10 3.16 -2.66
N LYS A 10 19.34 3.66 -2.74
CA LYS A 10 19.86 4.71 -1.84
C LYS A 10 19.58 6.11 -2.35
N THR A 11 19.66 6.33 -3.67
CA THR A 11 19.56 7.67 -4.26
C THR A 11 18.13 8.06 -4.61
N ALA A 12 17.24 7.09 -4.82
CA ALA A 12 15.86 7.31 -5.24
C ALA A 12 14.90 6.28 -4.59
N PRO A 13 14.84 6.18 -3.25
CA PRO A 13 14.10 5.12 -2.56
C PRO A 13 12.59 5.18 -2.81
N ALA A 14 11.98 6.38 -2.80
CA ALA A 14 10.55 6.55 -3.02
C ALA A 14 10.16 6.08 -4.43
N GLN A 15 10.92 6.51 -5.44
CA GLN A 15 10.69 6.16 -6.84
C GLN A 15 10.87 4.66 -7.07
N LEU A 16 11.92 4.09 -6.48
CA LEU A 16 12.22 2.68 -6.65
C LEU A 16 11.21 1.80 -5.92
N ALA A 17 10.58 2.27 -4.83
CA ALA A 17 9.52 1.55 -4.13
C ALA A 17 8.34 1.23 -5.07
N HIS A 18 7.91 2.19 -5.89
CA HIS A 18 6.86 1.98 -6.90
C HIS A 18 7.28 1.03 -8.03
N ARG A 19 8.58 0.73 -8.18
CA ARG A 19 9.11 -0.19 -9.20
C ARG A 19 9.48 -1.57 -8.64
N VAL A 20 9.33 -1.77 -7.33
CA VAL A 20 9.55 -3.08 -6.68
C VAL A 20 8.78 -4.22 -7.37
N PRO A 21 7.50 -4.05 -7.79
CA PRO A 21 6.76 -5.12 -8.47
C PRO A 21 7.40 -5.61 -9.77
N GLU A 22 8.05 -4.70 -10.52
CA GLU A 22 8.75 -5.01 -11.76
C GLU A 22 10.14 -5.60 -11.50
N LEU A 23 10.81 -5.14 -10.44
CA LEU A 23 12.18 -5.54 -10.11
C LEU A 23 12.26 -6.90 -9.40
N ILE A 24 11.28 -7.25 -8.56
CA ILE A 24 11.29 -8.52 -7.83
C ILE A 24 11.40 -9.72 -8.78
N PRO A 25 10.59 -9.86 -9.85
CA PRO A 25 10.70 -10.99 -10.78
C PRO A 25 12.08 -11.08 -11.44
N VAL A 26 12.65 -9.95 -11.86
CA VAL A 26 13.95 -9.88 -12.56
C VAL A 26 15.11 -10.26 -11.64
N ILE A 27 15.12 -9.74 -10.41
CA ILE A 27 16.15 -10.09 -9.42
C ILE A 27 15.96 -11.53 -8.96
N SER A 28 14.71 -11.98 -8.81
CA SER A 28 14.39 -13.37 -8.46
C SER A 28 14.98 -14.33 -9.48
N GLU A 29 14.85 -14.07 -10.79
CA GLU A 29 15.48 -14.90 -11.83
C GLU A 29 17.01 -14.96 -11.66
N SER A 30 17.64 -13.82 -11.36
CA SER A 30 19.09 -13.72 -11.12
C SER A 30 19.55 -14.49 -9.88
N MET A 31 18.69 -14.71 -8.88
CA MET A 31 18.99 -15.56 -7.71
C MET A 31 19.13 -17.04 -8.06
N TRP A 32 18.67 -17.45 -9.25
CA TRP A 32 18.77 -18.82 -9.76
C TRP A 32 19.89 -19.00 -10.80
N ASP A 33 20.71 -17.98 -11.06
CA ASP A 33 21.79 -18.01 -12.05
C ASP A 33 22.81 -19.13 -11.79
N THR A 34 23.32 -19.79 -12.82
CA THR A 34 24.32 -20.86 -12.67
C THR A 34 25.62 -20.43 -11.96
N LYS A 35 25.99 -19.14 -12.01
CA LYS A 35 27.20 -18.60 -11.38
C LYS A 35 26.93 -18.22 -9.93
N LYS A 36 27.76 -18.73 -9.02
CA LYS A 36 27.65 -18.50 -7.57
C LYS A 36 27.73 -17.00 -7.23
N GLU A 37 28.63 -16.27 -7.88
CA GLU A 37 28.84 -14.84 -7.65
C GLU A 37 27.59 -14.02 -8.01
N VAL A 38 26.87 -14.43 -9.06
CA VAL A 38 25.62 -13.78 -9.48
C VAL A 38 24.50 -14.08 -8.49
N LYS A 39 24.36 -15.34 -8.04
CA LYS A 39 23.37 -15.71 -7.00
C LYS A 39 23.56 -14.91 -5.72
N GLU A 40 24.80 -14.85 -5.21
CA GLU A 40 25.12 -14.15 -3.97
C GLU A 40 24.87 -12.64 -4.10
N ARG A 41 25.20 -12.07 -5.27
CA ARG A 41 24.96 -10.66 -5.53
C ARG A 41 23.47 -10.35 -5.65
N ALA A 42 22.71 -11.17 -6.36
CA ALA A 42 21.27 -11.00 -6.54
C ALA A 42 20.51 -11.14 -5.21
N TYR A 43 20.92 -12.08 -4.35
CA TYR A 43 20.35 -12.23 -3.01
C TYR A 43 20.51 -10.94 -2.19
N LYS A 44 21.71 -10.35 -2.16
CA LYS A 44 21.97 -9.08 -1.47
C LYS A 44 21.20 -7.90 -2.06
N THR A 45 21.06 -7.85 -3.39
CA THR A 45 20.23 -6.83 -4.04
C THR A 45 18.76 -7.00 -3.67
N MET A 46 18.25 -8.23 -3.59
CA MET A 46 16.88 -8.50 -3.15
C MET A 46 16.66 -8.02 -1.70
N GLU A 47 17.62 -8.25 -0.80
CA GLU A 47 17.56 -7.74 0.58
C GLU A 47 17.46 -6.22 0.62
N GLN A 48 18.29 -5.51 -0.15
CA GLN A 48 18.24 -4.05 -0.22
C GLN A 48 16.95 -3.54 -0.85
N LEU A 49 16.48 -4.17 -1.92
CA LEU A 49 15.23 -3.78 -2.58
C LEU A 49 14.04 -3.95 -1.63
N CYS A 50 13.97 -5.06 -0.89
CA CYS A 50 12.85 -5.32 0.01
C CYS A 50 12.81 -4.37 1.22
N GLN A 51 13.89 -3.65 1.54
CA GLN A 51 13.87 -2.58 2.55
C GLN A 51 12.96 -1.40 2.15
N LEU A 52 12.63 -1.27 0.86
CA LEU A 52 11.69 -0.26 0.38
C LEU A 52 10.22 -0.64 0.63
N ILE A 53 9.95 -1.88 1.03
CA ILE A 53 8.59 -2.34 1.32
C ILE A 53 8.21 -1.88 2.74
N VAL A 54 7.32 -0.89 2.81
CA VAL A 54 6.81 -0.35 4.07
C VAL A 54 5.51 -1.06 4.44
N ASN A 55 5.62 -2.19 5.14
CA ASN A 55 4.44 -2.87 5.70
C ASN A 55 4.81 -3.57 7.02
N ARG A 56 4.25 -3.08 8.13
CA ARG A 56 4.60 -3.53 9.49
C ARG A 56 4.20 -4.98 9.75
N ASP A 57 3.22 -5.50 9.04
CA ASP A 57 2.72 -6.86 9.25
C ASP A 57 3.69 -7.91 8.68
N ILE A 58 4.41 -7.56 7.61
CA ILE A 58 5.32 -8.48 6.93
C ILE A 58 6.81 -8.20 7.18
N GLU A 59 7.18 -7.05 7.74
CA GLU A 59 8.57 -6.60 7.93
C GLU A 59 9.47 -7.69 8.53
N ARG A 60 9.04 -8.30 9.64
CA ARG A 60 9.79 -9.38 10.33
C ARG A 60 9.94 -10.66 9.51
N PHE A 61 9.11 -10.86 8.48
CA PHE A 61 9.11 -12.04 7.62
C PHE A 61 9.86 -11.84 6.31
N ILE A 62 10.25 -10.60 5.96
CA ILE A 62 10.98 -10.29 4.71
C ILE A 62 12.20 -11.22 4.50
N PRO A 63 13.08 -11.46 5.50
CA PRO A 63 14.23 -12.35 5.30
C PRO A 63 13.82 -13.78 4.92
N GLU A 64 12.77 -14.31 5.55
CA GLU A 64 12.28 -15.67 5.25
C GLU A 64 11.55 -15.72 3.90
N LEU A 65 10.84 -14.66 3.52
CA LEU A 65 10.23 -14.50 2.20
C LEU A 65 11.27 -14.54 1.08
N ILE A 66 12.37 -13.79 1.22
CA ILE A 66 13.49 -13.79 0.27
C ILE A 66 14.13 -15.19 0.21
N LYS A 67 14.31 -15.83 1.37
CA LYS A 67 14.84 -17.18 1.45
C LYS A 67 13.94 -18.21 0.75
N CYS A 68 12.62 -18.05 0.80
CA CYS A 68 11.67 -18.87 0.02
C CYS A 68 11.82 -18.70 -1.49
N ILE A 69 12.14 -17.48 -1.96
CA ILE A 69 12.41 -17.23 -3.39
C ILE A 69 13.65 -18.01 -3.84
N ALA A 70 14.69 -18.05 -3.00
CA ALA A 70 15.92 -18.81 -3.29
C ALA A 70 15.76 -20.33 -3.08
N LYS A 71 14.92 -20.74 -2.13
CA LYS A 71 14.76 -22.13 -1.67
C LYS A 71 13.27 -22.45 -1.45
N PRO A 72 12.58 -22.96 -2.49
CA PRO A 72 11.15 -23.28 -2.43
C PRO A 72 10.79 -24.33 -1.39
N GLU A 73 11.74 -25.15 -0.95
CA GLU A 73 11.57 -26.14 0.12
C GLU A 73 11.10 -25.52 1.45
N ASN A 74 11.34 -24.23 1.68
CA ASN A 74 10.93 -23.52 2.89
C ASN A 74 9.50 -22.97 2.84
N VAL A 75 8.80 -23.12 1.70
CA VAL A 75 7.44 -22.60 1.51
C VAL A 75 6.46 -23.10 2.59
N PRO A 76 6.39 -24.41 2.94
CA PRO A 76 5.46 -24.88 3.96
C PRO A 76 5.64 -24.21 5.31
N GLU A 77 6.89 -24.08 5.78
CA GLU A 77 7.22 -23.45 7.05
C GLU A 77 6.88 -21.96 7.04
N THR A 78 7.23 -21.26 5.96
CA THR A 78 6.97 -19.81 5.85
C THR A 78 5.48 -19.49 5.78
N VAL A 79 4.70 -20.31 5.06
CA VAL A 79 3.23 -20.22 5.06
C VAL A 79 2.68 -20.53 6.45
N HIS A 80 3.28 -21.47 7.18
CA HIS A 80 2.86 -21.78 8.55
C HIS A 80 3.02 -20.55 9.47
N LEU A 81 4.18 -19.90 9.42
CA LEU A 81 4.53 -18.72 10.20
C LEU A 81 3.63 -17.53 9.86
N LEU A 82 3.45 -17.23 8.58
CA LEU A 82 2.62 -16.11 8.12
C LEU A 82 1.13 -16.31 8.41
N GLY A 83 0.66 -17.56 8.43
CA GLY A 83 -0.76 -17.86 8.72
C GLY A 83 -1.20 -17.48 10.14
N ALA A 84 -0.28 -17.20 11.05
CA ALA A 84 -0.57 -16.71 12.40
C ALA A 84 -0.56 -15.17 12.51
N THR A 85 -0.17 -14.47 11.45
CA THR A 85 -0.11 -13.00 11.43
C THR A 85 -1.49 -12.42 11.17
N THR A 86 -1.85 -11.38 11.93
CA THR A 86 -3.00 -10.55 11.58
C THR A 86 -2.53 -9.37 10.75
N PHE A 87 -3.09 -9.22 9.56
CA PHE A 87 -2.82 -8.09 8.70
C PHE A 87 -3.76 -6.94 9.07
N VAL A 88 -3.21 -5.74 9.17
CA VAL A 88 -3.89 -4.49 9.52
C VAL A 88 -3.49 -3.35 8.62
N THR A 89 -2.24 -3.34 8.18
CA THR A 89 -1.67 -2.34 7.29
C THR A 89 -2.26 -2.51 5.91
N GLU A 90 -2.54 -1.39 5.24
CA GLU A 90 -2.94 -1.40 3.83
C GLU A 90 -1.92 -2.17 2.98
N VAL A 91 -2.43 -2.94 2.02
CA VAL A 91 -1.60 -3.79 1.17
C VAL A 91 -1.38 -3.11 -0.17
N GLN A 92 -0.17 -2.59 -0.34
CA GLN A 92 0.29 -1.97 -1.58
C GLN A 92 0.94 -2.98 -2.53
N GLU A 93 1.15 -2.58 -3.80
CA GLU A 93 1.75 -3.43 -4.83
C GLU A 93 3.10 -4.05 -4.45
N PRO A 94 4.06 -3.34 -3.82
CA PRO A 94 5.34 -3.92 -3.42
C PRO A 94 5.18 -5.09 -2.44
N THR A 95 4.20 -5.01 -1.54
CA THR A 95 3.87 -6.07 -0.58
C THR A 95 3.34 -7.30 -1.30
N LEU A 96 2.42 -7.11 -2.26
CA LEU A 96 1.90 -8.21 -3.08
C LEU A 96 2.98 -8.84 -3.94
N ALA A 97 3.88 -8.05 -4.52
CA ALA A 97 4.96 -8.55 -5.35
C ALA A 97 5.89 -9.51 -4.60
N LEU A 98 6.12 -9.29 -3.31
CA LEU A 98 6.90 -10.19 -2.47
C LEU A 98 6.08 -11.40 -1.97
N MET A 99 4.81 -11.19 -1.62
CA MET A 99 3.95 -12.22 -1.02
C MET A 99 3.38 -13.21 -2.03
N VAL A 100 2.96 -12.75 -3.21
CA VAL A 100 2.27 -13.57 -4.22
C VAL A 100 3.12 -14.77 -4.69
N PRO A 101 4.44 -14.66 -4.95
CA PRO A 101 5.27 -15.81 -5.30
C PRO A 101 5.34 -16.90 -4.23
N LEU A 102 5.21 -16.53 -2.94
CA LEU A 102 5.10 -17.51 -1.85
C LEU A 102 3.71 -18.16 -1.87
N LEU A 103 2.65 -17.35 -1.96
CA LEU A 103 1.28 -17.81 -1.88
C LEU A 103 0.89 -18.71 -3.06
N ASP A 104 1.32 -18.36 -4.28
CA ASP A 104 1.15 -19.19 -5.47
C ASP A 104 1.77 -20.59 -5.29
N ARG A 105 3.01 -20.65 -4.78
CA ARG A 105 3.64 -21.93 -4.43
C ARG A 105 2.90 -22.66 -3.30
N GLY A 106 2.47 -21.96 -2.27
CA GLY A 106 1.71 -22.53 -1.15
C GLY A 106 0.35 -23.10 -1.57
N LEU A 107 -0.31 -22.51 -2.56
CA LEU A 107 -1.55 -23.03 -3.15
C LEU A 107 -1.31 -24.29 -3.99
N ALA A 108 -0.12 -24.43 -4.56
CA ALA A 108 0.30 -25.59 -5.34
C ALA A 108 0.90 -26.73 -4.49
N GLU A 109 1.10 -26.54 -3.19
CA GLU A 109 1.69 -27.54 -2.29
C GLU A 109 0.91 -28.84 -2.20
N ARG A 110 1.55 -29.93 -1.74
CA ARG A 110 0.88 -31.23 -1.62
C ARG A 110 -0.05 -31.30 -0.41
N GLU A 111 0.36 -30.69 0.69
CA GLU A 111 -0.36 -30.77 1.97
C GLU A 111 -1.60 -29.86 1.99
N THR A 112 -2.76 -30.45 2.28
CA THR A 112 -4.03 -29.69 2.38
C THR A 112 -3.97 -28.60 3.44
N ALA A 113 -3.26 -28.83 4.54
CA ALA A 113 -3.09 -27.84 5.60
C ALA A 113 -2.38 -26.56 5.10
N ILE A 114 -1.36 -26.70 4.24
CA ILE A 114 -0.61 -25.58 3.68
C ILE A 114 -1.46 -24.83 2.67
N LYS A 115 -2.17 -25.53 1.77
CA LYS A 115 -3.13 -24.91 0.84
C LYS A 115 -4.18 -24.09 1.56
N ARG A 116 -4.77 -24.63 2.63
CA ARG A 116 -5.75 -23.92 3.47
C ARG A 116 -5.13 -22.65 4.07
N LYS A 117 -3.93 -22.74 4.66
CA LYS A 117 -3.24 -21.58 5.24
C LYS A 117 -2.90 -20.53 4.18
N ALA A 118 -2.42 -20.93 3.00
CA ALA A 118 -2.17 -20.01 1.89
C ALA A 118 -3.45 -19.28 1.48
N ALA A 119 -4.58 -19.97 1.36
CA ALA A 119 -5.88 -19.35 1.07
C ALA A 119 -6.30 -18.35 2.15
N VAL A 120 -6.11 -18.67 3.44
CA VAL A 120 -6.40 -17.75 4.55
C VAL A 120 -5.55 -16.48 4.47
N ILE A 121 -4.26 -16.60 4.12
CA ILE A 121 -3.38 -15.44 3.97
C ILE A 121 -3.84 -14.58 2.78
N VAL A 122 -4.16 -15.19 1.64
CA VAL A 122 -4.71 -14.47 0.47
C VAL A 122 -5.98 -13.71 0.85
N ASP A 123 -6.93 -14.38 1.54
CA ASP A 123 -8.19 -13.76 1.96
C ASP A 123 -7.98 -12.56 2.91
N ASN A 124 -7.13 -12.72 3.93
CA ASN A 124 -6.89 -11.66 4.91
C ASN A 124 -6.14 -10.47 4.31
N MET A 125 -5.13 -10.74 3.47
CA MET A 125 -4.29 -9.69 2.88
C MET A 125 -5.06 -8.92 1.79
N CYS A 126 -5.78 -9.60 0.90
CA CYS A 126 -6.49 -8.92 -0.19
C CYS A 126 -7.69 -8.10 0.28
N LYS A 127 -8.26 -8.34 1.48
CA LYS A 127 -9.29 -7.46 2.06
C LYS A 127 -8.80 -6.05 2.36
N LEU A 128 -7.48 -5.87 2.49
CA LEU A 128 -6.80 -4.62 2.81
C LEU A 128 -6.23 -3.93 1.56
N VAL A 129 -6.65 -4.38 0.38
CA VAL A 129 -6.38 -3.70 -0.90
C VAL A 129 -7.60 -2.85 -1.23
N ASP A 130 -7.34 -1.58 -1.55
CA ASP A 130 -8.35 -0.55 -1.73
C ASP A 130 -8.60 -0.20 -3.20
N ASP A 131 -7.55 -0.28 -4.02
CA ASP A 131 -7.61 -0.10 -5.46
C ASP A 131 -7.54 -1.46 -6.17
N PRO A 132 -8.56 -1.83 -6.98
CA PRO A 132 -8.53 -3.02 -7.81
C PRO A 132 -7.30 -3.13 -8.72
N ASN A 133 -6.70 -2.01 -9.13
CA ASN A 133 -5.49 -2.00 -9.97
C ASN A 133 -4.29 -2.63 -9.25
N ILE A 134 -4.20 -2.49 -7.92
CA ILE A 134 -3.09 -3.04 -7.13
C ILE A 134 -3.08 -4.56 -7.19
N VAL A 135 -4.25 -5.21 -7.12
CA VAL A 135 -4.34 -6.68 -7.12
C VAL A 135 -4.37 -7.26 -8.55
N ALA A 136 -4.83 -6.49 -9.54
CA ALA A 136 -5.10 -6.97 -10.90
C ALA A 136 -3.91 -7.71 -11.56
N PRO A 137 -2.65 -7.21 -11.50
CA PRO A 137 -1.48 -7.90 -12.06
C PRO A 137 -1.22 -9.30 -11.45
N PHE A 138 -1.72 -9.55 -10.24
CA PHE A 138 -1.46 -10.78 -9.47
C PHE A 138 -2.58 -11.81 -9.58
N LEU A 139 -3.79 -11.39 -9.98
CA LEU A 139 -4.95 -12.28 -10.15
C LEU A 139 -4.67 -13.48 -11.07
N PRO A 140 -4.00 -13.34 -12.24
CA PRO A 140 -3.73 -14.47 -13.12
C PRO A 140 -2.87 -15.57 -12.49
N LYS A 141 -2.09 -15.25 -11.45
CA LYS A 141 -1.27 -16.23 -10.72
C LYS A 141 -2.07 -16.91 -9.61
N MET A 142 -2.83 -16.16 -8.83
CA MET A 142 -3.51 -16.69 -7.63
C MET A 142 -4.83 -17.41 -7.93
N MET A 143 -5.65 -16.84 -8.83
CA MET A 143 -7.01 -17.34 -9.10
C MET A 143 -7.04 -18.80 -9.57
N PRO A 144 -6.18 -19.25 -10.52
CA PRO A 144 -6.20 -20.64 -10.97
C PRO A 144 -5.89 -21.63 -9.85
N GLY A 145 -4.94 -21.30 -8.96
CA GLY A 145 -4.56 -22.13 -7.82
C GLY A 145 -5.69 -22.29 -6.82
N LEU A 146 -6.37 -21.18 -6.49
CA LEU A 146 -7.54 -21.19 -5.61
C LEU A 146 -8.72 -21.95 -6.23
N GLN A 147 -9.05 -21.71 -7.50
CA GLN A 147 -10.14 -22.40 -8.18
C GLN A 147 -9.91 -23.91 -8.21
N LYS A 148 -8.71 -24.34 -8.62
CA LYS A 148 -8.31 -25.75 -8.60
C LYS A 148 -8.43 -26.36 -7.20
N ASN A 149 -8.06 -25.63 -6.15
CA ASN A 149 -8.17 -26.12 -4.78
C ASN A 149 -9.64 -26.21 -4.32
N TYR A 150 -10.48 -25.24 -4.67
CA TYR A 150 -11.91 -25.27 -4.34
C TYR A 150 -12.61 -26.49 -4.96
N ASP A 151 -12.28 -26.82 -6.21
CA ASP A 151 -12.91 -27.92 -6.93
C ASP A 151 -12.45 -29.31 -6.43
N ASN A 152 -11.21 -29.42 -5.95
CA ASN A 152 -10.56 -30.72 -5.69
C ASN A 152 -10.34 -31.05 -4.20
N LEU A 153 -10.37 -30.08 -3.29
CA LEU A 153 -10.10 -30.34 -1.87
C LEU A 153 -11.26 -31.09 -1.21
N ALA A 154 -10.99 -32.29 -0.68
CA ALA A 154 -12.00 -33.09 0.03
C ALA A 154 -12.40 -32.49 1.38
N ASP A 155 -11.46 -31.87 2.10
CA ASP A 155 -11.70 -31.26 3.41
C ASP A 155 -12.67 -30.06 3.32
N PRO A 156 -13.82 -30.09 4.03
CA PRO A 156 -14.82 -29.01 3.94
C PRO A 156 -14.30 -27.66 4.42
N GLU A 157 -13.49 -27.64 5.48
CA GLU A 157 -12.96 -26.40 6.05
C GLU A 157 -11.97 -25.73 5.09
N ALA A 158 -11.03 -26.50 4.52
CA ALA A 158 -10.09 -26.02 3.54
C ALA A 158 -10.79 -25.51 2.27
N ARG A 159 -11.88 -26.17 1.85
CA ARG A 159 -12.71 -25.73 0.72
C ARG A 159 -13.43 -24.42 1.02
N GLU A 160 -13.99 -24.27 2.22
CA GLU A 160 -14.65 -23.04 2.67
C GLU A 160 -13.67 -21.86 2.70
N LYS A 161 -12.46 -22.05 3.26
CA LYS A 161 -11.42 -21.01 3.29
C LYS A 161 -10.93 -20.64 1.89
N THR A 162 -10.79 -21.62 1.00
CA THR A 162 -10.44 -21.37 -0.40
C THR A 162 -11.54 -20.56 -1.11
N LYS A 163 -12.82 -20.87 -0.84
CA LYS A 163 -13.95 -20.10 -1.37
C LYS A 163 -13.95 -18.66 -0.88
N GLN A 164 -13.74 -18.44 0.42
CA GLN A 164 -13.65 -17.10 1.01
C GLN A 164 -12.58 -16.25 0.31
N ALA A 165 -11.39 -16.83 0.06
CA ALA A 165 -10.34 -16.16 -0.69
C ALA A 165 -10.74 -15.81 -2.13
N LEU A 166 -11.41 -16.73 -2.87
CA LEU A 166 -11.93 -16.46 -4.21
C LEU A 166 -12.96 -15.33 -4.21
N ASP A 167 -13.92 -15.36 -3.29
CA ASP A 167 -14.96 -14.34 -3.16
C ASP A 167 -14.34 -12.97 -2.86
N THR A 168 -13.31 -12.92 -2.00
CA THR A 168 -12.53 -11.72 -1.71
C THR A 168 -11.80 -11.21 -2.96
N LEU A 169 -11.09 -12.06 -3.70
CA LEU A 169 -10.39 -11.65 -4.92
C LEU A 169 -11.35 -11.17 -6.01
N ASN A 170 -12.51 -11.80 -6.17
CA ASN A 170 -13.54 -11.34 -7.11
C ASN A 170 -14.04 -9.94 -6.75
N ARG A 171 -14.29 -9.69 -5.46
CA ARG A 171 -14.75 -8.38 -4.97
C ARG A 171 -13.68 -7.29 -5.11
N VAL A 172 -12.48 -7.57 -4.61
CA VAL A 172 -11.36 -6.61 -4.55
C VAL A 172 -10.82 -6.33 -5.94
N GLY A 173 -10.67 -7.37 -6.76
CA GLY A 173 -10.27 -7.23 -8.16
C GLY A 173 -11.37 -6.71 -9.08
N ASN A 174 -12.56 -6.37 -8.55
CA ASN A 174 -13.74 -5.95 -9.31
C ASN A 174 -14.02 -6.84 -10.54
N ILE A 175 -13.88 -8.16 -10.36
CA ILE A 175 -14.01 -9.15 -11.43
C ILE A 175 -15.50 -9.29 -11.76
N GLN A 176 -15.88 -8.93 -12.99
CA GLN A 176 -17.26 -9.05 -13.45
C GLN A 176 -17.36 -10.19 -14.46
N ASN A 177 -18.27 -11.14 -14.20
CA ASN A 177 -18.49 -12.31 -15.07
C ASN A 177 -17.22 -13.13 -15.36
N GLY A 178 -16.28 -13.18 -14.41
CA GLY A 178 -15.00 -13.89 -14.58
C GLY A 178 -13.97 -13.15 -15.44
N VAL A 179 -14.24 -11.89 -15.83
CA VAL A 179 -13.31 -11.04 -16.57
C VAL A 179 -12.59 -10.12 -15.58
N ILE A 180 -11.26 -10.20 -15.58
CA ILE A 180 -10.40 -9.29 -14.82
C ILE A 180 -10.44 -7.91 -15.51
N PRO A 181 -10.74 -6.82 -14.79
CA PRO A 181 -10.70 -5.47 -15.37
C PRO A 181 -9.34 -5.18 -15.99
N GLU A 182 -9.33 -4.40 -17.09
CA GLU A 182 -8.09 -3.87 -17.61
C GLU A 182 -7.45 -2.93 -16.57
N VAL A 183 -6.15 -3.14 -16.33
CA VAL A 183 -5.36 -2.29 -15.43
C VAL A 183 -5.37 -0.87 -15.98
N LYS A 184 -5.67 0.11 -15.14
CA LYS A 184 -5.54 1.52 -15.52
C LYS A 184 -4.07 1.84 -15.73
N LEU A 185 -3.75 2.35 -16.90
CA LEU A 185 -2.39 2.70 -17.33
C LEU A 185 -2.20 4.23 -17.32
N ASP A 186 -2.76 4.92 -16.33
CA ASP A 186 -2.75 6.39 -16.29
C ASP A 186 -1.33 6.95 -16.14
N GLY A 187 -0.49 6.29 -15.34
CA GLY A 187 0.93 6.60 -15.15
C GLY A 187 1.87 6.04 -16.21
N ASP A 188 1.38 5.22 -17.15
CA ASP A 188 2.23 4.62 -18.18
C ASP A 188 2.84 5.71 -19.08
N ILE A 189 4.14 5.57 -19.35
CA ILE A 189 4.90 6.51 -20.19
C ILE A 189 4.20 6.76 -21.53
N ALA A 190 3.67 5.71 -22.16
CA ALA A 190 2.97 5.83 -23.44
C ALA A 190 1.67 6.65 -23.34
N THR A 191 0.89 6.42 -22.28
CA THR A 191 -0.35 7.15 -21.99
C THR A 191 -0.07 8.62 -21.73
N VAL A 192 0.89 8.91 -20.84
CA VAL A 192 1.26 10.28 -20.49
C VAL A 192 1.88 11.00 -21.69
N LEU A 193 2.69 10.31 -22.50
CA LEU A 193 3.29 10.86 -23.72
C LEU A 193 2.22 11.26 -24.74
N ALA A 194 1.17 10.44 -24.91
CA ALA A 194 0.05 10.80 -25.78
C ALA A 194 -0.65 12.08 -25.28
N LYS A 195 -0.96 12.15 -23.98
CA LYS A 195 -1.58 13.33 -23.35
C LYS A 195 -0.68 14.57 -23.46
N LEU A 196 0.64 14.43 -23.26
CA LEU A 196 1.62 15.50 -23.42
C LEU A 196 1.67 16.04 -24.85
N LYS A 197 1.67 15.15 -25.86
CA LYS A 197 1.63 15.55 -27.28
C LYS A 197 0.36 16.34 -27.61
N GLU A 198 -0.78 15.96 -27.04
CA GLU A 198 -2.03 16.70 -27.19
C GLU A 198 -1.97 18.10 -26.54
N VAL A 199 -1.39 18.21 -25.34
CA VAL A 199 -1.23 19.50 -24.63
C VAL A 199 -0.30 20.45 -25.40
N LEU A 200 0.80 19.93 -25.95
CA LEU A 200 1.72 20.74 -26.76
C LEU A 200 1.11 21.16 -28.10
N GLY A 201 0.23 20.32 -28.67
CA GLY A 201 -0.47 20.58 -29.93
C GLY A 201 0.49 20.91 -31.08
N THR A 202 0.00 21.70 -32.05
CA THR A 202 0.82 22.14 -33.20
C THR A 202 1.66 23.39 -32.90
N LYS A 203 1.39 24.08 -31.78
CA LYS A 203 2.06 25.33 -31.37
C LYS A 203 3.57 25.13 -31.18
N TYR A 204 3.98 23.96 -30.67
CA TYR A 204 5.37 23.59 -30.48
C TYR A 204 5.81 22.51 -31.48
N GLY A 205 5.59 22.73 -32.78
CA GLY A 205 5.87 21.74 -33.84
C GLY A 205 7.31 21.18 -33.92
N LYS A 206 8.28 21.77 -33.21
CA LYS A 206 9.64 21.21 -33.04
C LYS A 206 9.74 20.14 -31.94
N ALA A 207 8.71 19.94 -31.13
CA ALA A 207 8.68 18.95 -30.05
C ALA A 207 8.94 17.52 -30.57
N ALA A 208 8.46 17.20 -31.78
CA ALA A 208 8.72 15.91 -32.42
C ALA A 208 10.21 15.65 -32.73
N GLN A 209 11.06 16.68 -32.73
CA GLN A 209 12.51 16.54 -32.93
C GLN A 209 13.26 16.21 -31.64
N VAL A 210 12.60 16.28 -30.48
CA VAL A 210 13.18 16.03 -29.15
C VAL A 210 12.41 14.94 -28.40
N GLU A 211 12.07 13.86 -29.10
CA GLU A 211 11.34 12.71 -28.54
C GLU A 211 11.93 12.18 -27.21
N PRO A 212 13.26 12.06 -27.02
CA PRO A 212 13.81 11.61 -25.73
C PRO A 212 13.43 12.50 -24.54
N VAL A 213 13.32 13.82 -24.78
CA VAL A 213 12.91 14.78 -23.74
C VAL A 213 11.43 14.60 -23.41
N LEU A 214 10.58 14.39 -24.42
CA LEU A 214 9.16 14.11 -24.23
C LEU A 214 8.95 12.81 -23.43
N THR A 215 9.70 11.76 -23.77
CA THR A 215 9.66 10.49 -23.02
C THR A 215 10.09 10.69 -21.57
N TYR A 216 11.14 11.49 -21.33
CA TYR A 216 11.62 11.77 -19.98
C TYR A 216 10.61 12.57 -19.14
N ILE A 217 9.99 13.61 -19.72
CA ILE A 217 8.89 14.37 -19.11
C ILE A 217 7.73 13.43 -18.77
N SER A 218 7.38 12.54 -19.71
CA SER A 218 6.27 11.59 -19.54
C SER A 218 6.56 10.56 -18.46
N ALA A 219 7.82 10.13 -18.30
CA ALA A 219 8.23 9.24 -17.23
C ALA A 219 8.13 9.90 -15.84
N ILE A 220 8.57 11.15 -15.70
CA ILE A 220 8.45 11.89 -14.44
C ILE A 220 6.97 12.14 -14.11
N ALA A 221 6.18 12.59 -15.10
CA ALA A 221 4.75 12.83 -14.91
C ALA A 221 3.99 11.53 -14.59
N GLY A 222 4.35 10.42 -15.22
CA GLY A 222 3.81 9.09 -14.91
C GLY A 222 4.09 8.67 -13.48
N GLN A 223 5.32 8.89 -13.01
CA GLN A 223 5.70 8.63 -11.62
C GLN A 223 4.89 9.48 -10.63
N LEU A 224 4.68 10.77 -10.91
CA LEU A 224 3.85 11.64 -10.06
C LEU A 224 2.38 11.15 -10.00
N ILE A 225 1.86 10.57 -11.10
CA ILE A 225 0.52 9.97 -11.12
C ILE A 225 0.48 8.72 -10.25
N ASP A 226 1.49 7.85 -10.35
CA ASP A 226 1.60 6.63 -9.53
C ASP A 226 1.76 6.96 -8.03
N GLU A 227 2.43 8.06 -7.72
CA GLU A 227 2.54 8.63 -6.36
C GLU A 227 1.25 9.32 -5.88
N LYS A 228 0.21 9.37 -6.71
CA LYS A 228 -1.05 10.11 -6.48
C LYS A 228 -0.81 11.59 -6.17
N GLU A 229 0.27 12.17 -6.69
CA GLU A 229 0.61 13.57 -6.47
C GLU A 229 -0.26 14.48 -7.33
N ILE A 230 -1.04 15.31 -6.67
CA ILE A 230 -2.00 16.22 -7.31
C ILE A 230 -1.59 17.68 -7.16
N GLU A 231 -0.62 18.00 -6.31
CA GLU A 231 -0.27 19.39 -6.01
C GLU A 231 0.39 20.09 -7.21
N PRO A 232 -0.14 21.25 -7.67
CA PRO A 232 0.41 21.94 -8.84
C PRO A 232 1.89 22.32 -8.69
N ILE A 233 2.30 22.71 -7.48
CA ILE A 233 3.67 23.16 -7.20
C ILE A 233 4.66 22.01 -7.41
N THR A 234 4.38 20.83 -6.88
CA THR A 234 5.22 19.63 -7.03
C THR A 234 5.43 19.26 -8.50
N TRP A 235 4.36 19.31 -9.30
CA TRP A 235 4.43 19.06 -10.75
C TRP A 235 5.30 20.09 -11.47
N VAL A 236 5.15 21.38 -11.13
CA VAL A 236 5.95 22.45 -11.72
C VAL A 236 7.43 22.29 -11.37
N GLU A 237 7.77 22.05 -10.11
CA GLU A 237 9.15 21.84 -9.68
C GLU A 237 9.82 20.65 -10.40
N ALA A 238 9.09 19.55 -10.57
CA ALA A 238 9.60 18.34 -11.20
C ALA A 238 9.77 18.47 -12.73
N LEU A 239 8.82 19.10 -13.42
CA LEU A 239 8.73 19.05 -14.89
C LEU A 239 9.22 20.31 -15.59
N LYS A 240 9.15 21.48 -14.95
CA LYS A 240 9.49 22.78 -15.57
C LYS A 240 10.88 22.81 -16.21
N PRO A 241 11.97 22.29 -15.59
CA PRO A 241 13.30 22.33 -16.19
C PRO A 241 13.38 21.64 -17.55
N TYR A 242 12.55 20.61 -17.77
CA TYR A 242 12.52 19.82 -19.00
C TYR A 242 11.51 20.36 -20.00
N VAL A 243 10.33 20.78 -19.52
CA VAL A 243 9.28 21.37 -20.37
C VAL A 243 9.73 22.72 -20.96
N ALA A 244 10.51 23.50 -20.23
CA ALA A 244 11.06 24.77 -20.69
C ALA A 244 12.00 24.62 -21.90
N VAL A 245 12.65 23.46 -22.08
CA VAL A 245 13.49 23.17 -23.27
C VAL A 245 12.66 23.20 -24.56
N ILE A 246 11.37 22.86 -24.47
CA ILE A 246 10.46 22.77 -25.61
C ILE A 246 9.65 24.07 -25.78
N THR A 247 9.16 24.61 -24.67
CA THR A 247 8.13 25.66 -24.64
C THR A 247 8.69 27.06 -24.33
N GLY A 248 9.89 27.13 -23.77
CA GLY A 248 10.45 28.33 -23.14
C GLY A 248 9.84 28.60 -21.76
N ASP A 249 10.55 29.37 -20.92
CA ASP A 249 10.18 29.59 -19.52
C ASP A 249 8.75 30.14 -19.34
N LYS A 250 8.32 31.04 -20.23
CA LYS A 250 7.02 31.74 -20.11
C LYS A 250 5.81 30.80 -20.18
N ASP A 251 5.87 29.76 -20.99
CA ASP A 251 4.72 28.87 -21.23
C ASP A 251 4.85 27.55 -20.44
N SER A 252 6.01 27.28 -19.86
CA SER A 252 6.35 26.00 -19.22
C SER A 252 5.39 25.60 -18.09
N GLU A 253 5.08 26.49 -17.15
CA GLU A 253 4.16 26.21 -16.03
C GLU A 253 2.73 25.94 -16.48
N THR A 254 2.27 26.68 -17.50
CA THR A 254 0.92 26.50 -18.07
C THR A 254 0.79 25.12 -18.75
N VAL A 255 1.83 24.70 -19.46
CA VAL A 255 1.87 23.37 -20.09
C VAL A 255 1.93 22.26 -19.04
N VAL A 256 2.68 22.46 -17.95
CA VAL A 256 2.75 21.50 -16.84
C VAL A 256 1.39 21.33 -16.16
N ASP A 257 0.70 22.43 -15.81
CA ASP A 257 -0.61 22.34 -15.17
C ASP A 257 -1.67 21.74 -16.11
N ALA A 258 -1.61 22.05 -17.42
CA ALA A 258 -2.47 21.44 -18.42
C ALA A 258 -2.22 19.93 -18.55
N LEU A 259 -0.96 19.47 -18.49
CA LEU A 259 -0.64 18.05 -18.45
C LEU A 259 -1.17 17.41 -17.16
N ARG A 260 -0.92 18.00 -15.98
CA ARG A 260 -1.38 17.51 -14.68
C ARG A 260 -2.88 17.25 -14.69
N LYS A 261 -3.68 18.27 -15.05
CA LYS A 261 -5.15 18.19 -15.09
C LYS A 261 -5.68 17.13 -16.06
N ARG A 262 -4.95 16.87 -17.15
CA ARG A 262 -5.38 15.92 -18.18
C ARG A 262 -4.89 14.50 -17.92
N ALA A 263 -3.73 14.37 -17.29
CA ALA A 263 -3.06 13.11 -17.07
C ALA A 263 -3.44 12.44 -15.75
N SER A 264 -3.60 13.22 -14.67
CA SER A 264 -3.89 12.71 -13.33
C SER A 264 -5.41 12.62 -13.09
N PRO A 265 -5.97 11.42 -12.83
CA PRO A 265 -7.36 11.25 -12.41
C PRO A 265 -7.64 12.01 -11.11
N GLY A 266 -8.76 12.74 -11.03
CA GLY A 266 -9.13 13.50 -9.82
C GLY A 266 -8.41 14.84 -9.63
N ALA A 267 -7.35 15.16 -10.40
CA ALA A 267 -6.64 16.44 -10.29
C ALA A 267 -7.50 17.66 -10.68
N ALA A 268 -8.56 17.46 -11.48
CA ALA A 268 -9.54 18.49 -11.80
C ALA A 268 -10.60 18.65 -10.69
N GLU A 269 -11.01 17.56 -10.05
CA GLU A 269 -12.04 17.53 -8.99
C GLU A 269 -11.49 17.99 -7.64
N ALA A 270 -10.24 17.66 -7.31
CA ALA A 270 -9.55 18.14 -6.11
C ALA A 270 -9.35 19.67 -6.10
N ALA A 271 -9.36 20.31 -7.27
CA ALA A 271 -9.37 21.77 -7.38
C ALA A 271 -10.76 22.38 -7.09
N GLU A 272 -11.82 21.57 -7.06
CA GLU A 272 -13.21 21.96 -6.79
C GLU A 272 -13.78 21.35 -5.48
N GLY A 273 -12.98 20.61 -4.70
CA GLY A 273 -13.43 19.92 -3.49
C GLY A 273 -13.87 20.86 -2.36
N ASP A 274 -15.12 20.66 -1.92
CA ASP A 274 -15.90 21.30 -0.85
C ASP A 274 -15.23 22.44 -0.06
N ALA A 275 -15.80 23.64 -0.17
CA ALA A 275 -15.54 24.72 0.76
C ALA A 275 -15.82 24.20 2.19
N ASP A 276 -14.80 24.29 3.06
CA ASP A 276 -14.83 23.86 4.45
C ASP A 276 -15.81 24.74 5.24
N ASP A 277 -17.11 24.43 5.17
CA ASP A 277 -18.20 25.19 5.81
C ASP A 277 -18.24 25.00 7.35
N GLU A 278 -17.36 24.15 7.91
CA GLU A 278 -17.26 23.92 9.36
C GLU A 278 -16.14 24.74 10.00
N GLU A 279 -16.50 25.71 10.84
CA GLU A 279 -15.56 26.52 11.62
C GLU A 279 -14.74 25.68 12.62
N GLY A 280 -13.41 25.73 12.53
CA GLY A 280 -12.48 25.17 13.52
C GLY A 280 -11.19 24.60 12.93
N GLU A 281 -10.08 24.75 13.64
CA GLU A 281 -8.79 24.11 13.31
C GLU A 281 -8.91 22.58 13.40
N ASP A 282 -8.43 21.86 12.39
CA ASP A 282 -8.35 20.40 12.43
C ASP A 282 -7.33 19.95 13.48
N LEU A 283 -7.79 19.14 14.45
CA LEU A 283 -6.94 18.42 15.37
C LEU A 283 -6.39 17.15 14.73
N CYS A 284 -7.18 16.46 13.92
CA CYS A 284 -6.72 15.34 13.11
C CYS A 284 -7.54 15.25 11.83
N ASN A 285 -6.93 14.72 10.77
CA ASN A 285 -7.60 14.37 9.53
C ASN A 285 -6.89 13.15 8.93
N CYS A 286 -7.31 11.95 9.33
CA CYS A 286 -6.60 10.71 9.02
C CYS A 286 -7.54 9.63 8.50
N THR A 287 -7.05 8.84 7.55
CA THR A 287 -7.70 7.61 7.07
C THR A 287 -6.91 6.42 7.59
N PHE A 288 -7.58 5.49 8.28
CA PHE A 288 -6.89 4.37 8.92
C PHE A 288 -7.75 3.10 8.98
N SER A 289 -7.06 1.96 9.18
CA SER A 289 -7.66 0.66 9.50
C SER A 289 -7.31 0.26 10.94
N LEU A 290 -8.20 -0.47 11.60
CA LEU A 290 -8.00 -0.91 12.99
C LEU A 290 -8.42 -2.37 13.14
N ALA A 291 -7.55 -3.21 13.71
CA ALA A 291 -7.90 -4.55 14.15
C ALA A 291 -7.53 -4.79 15.60
N TYR A 292 -8.14 -5.82 16.19
CA TYR A 292 -7.84 -6.30 17.53
C TYR A 292 -7.70 -7.81 17.53
N GLY A 293 -6.53 -8.31 17.92
CA GLY A 293 -6.18 -9.72 17.71
C GLY A 293 -6.27 -10.06 16.23
N ALA A 294 -7.03 -11.10 15.87
CA ALA A 294 -7.27 -11.54 14.49
C ALA A 294 -8.53 -10.93 13.81
N LYS A 295 -9.19 -9.96 14.45
CA LYS A 295 -10.45 -9.39 13.97
C LYS A 295 -10.27 -7.95 13.51
N ILE A 296 -10.50 -7.68 12.23
CA ILE A 296 -10.60 -6.32 11.68
C ILE A 296 -11.87 -5.67 12.23
N LEU A 297 -11.72 -4.49 12.84
CA LEU A 297 -12.79 -3.69 13.44
C LEU A 297 -13.20 -2.54 12.53
N LEU A 298 -12.22 -1.84 11.96
CA LEU A 298 -12.39 -0.74 11.01
C LEU A 298 -11.49 -0.98 9.80
N ASN A 299 -12.00 -0.67 8.62
CA ASN A 299 -11.26 -0.75 7.38
C ASN A 299 -11.35 0.60 6.67
N GLN A 300 -10.21 1.24 6.41
CA GLN A 300 -10.06 2.52 5.71
C GLN A 300 -11.12 3.56 6.11
N THR A 301 -11.26 3.76 7.41
CA THR A 301 -12.21 4.72 7.97
C THR A 301 -11.55 6.08 8.09
N HIS A 302 -12.25 7.11 7.62
CA HIS A 302 -11.83 8.49 7.76
C HIS A 302 -12.27 9.06 9.11
N LEU A 303 -11.34 9.68 9.84
CA LEU A 303 -11.58 10.37 11.10
C LEU A 303 -11.01 11.79 11.02
N ARG A 304 -11.92 12.76 11.04
CA ARG A 304 -11.60 14.18 11.15
C ARG A 304 -12.16 14.71 12.45
N LEU A 305 -11.31 15.31 13.28
CA LEU A 305 -11.70 15.93 14.54
C LEU A 305 -11.25 17.39 14.52
N LYS A 306 -12.16 18.30 14.87
CA LYS A 306 -11.91 19.75 14.93
C LYS A 306 -11.86 20.24 16.37
N ARG A 307 -11.04 21.27 16.59
CA ARG A 307 -10.88 21.91 17.90
C ARG A 307 -12.20 22.57 18.33
N GLY A 308 -12.59 22.33 19.58
CA GLY A 308 -13.78 22.93 20.20
C GLY A 308 -15.09 22.18 19.94
N GLN A 309 -15.06 21.09 19.18
CA GLN A 309 -16.23 20.26 18.88
C GLN A 309 -16.40 19.11 19.88
N ARG A 310 -17.64 18.62 20.03
CA ARG A 310 -17.98 17.46 20.87
C ARG A 310 -18.48 16.32 19.99
N TYR A 311 -17.81 15.18 20.06
CA TYR A 311 -18.12 14.00 19.26
C TYR A 311 -18.69 12.88 20.13
N GLY A 312 -19.62 12.09 19.55
CA GLY A 312 -20.16 10.89 20.18
C GLY A 312 -19.96 9.68 19.27
N LEU A 313 -19.27 8.66 19.77
CA LEU A 313 -19.05 7.41 19.03
C LEU A 313 -20.17 6.40 19.35
N CYS A 314 -21.08 6.20 18.40
CA CYS A 314 -22.23 5.30 18.53
C CYS A 314 -22.03 4.01 17.74
N GLY A 315 -22.54 2.89 18.27
CA GLY A 315 -22.52 1.60 17.57
C GLY A 315 -22.87 0.42 18.47
N PRO A 316 -23.15 -0.77 17.89
CA PRO A 316 -23.50 -1.97 18.66
C PRO A 316 -22.44 -2.39 19.68
N ASN A 317 -22.82 -3.15 20.71
CA ASN A 317 -21.83 -3.74 21.62
C ASN A 317 -20.93 -4.72 20.86
N GLY A 318 -19.62 -4.66 21.11
CA GLY A 318 -18.63 -5.47 20.37
C GLY A 318 -18.21 -4.92 19.00
N SER A 319 -18.67 -3.71 18.61
CA SER A 319 -18.26 -3.06 17.36
C SER A 319 -16.85 -2.43 17.38
N GLY A 320 -16.15 -2.47 18.53
CA GLY A 320 -14.79 -1.93 18.64
C GLY A 320 -14.65 -0.50 19.18
N LYS A 321 -15.71 0.10 19.73
CA LYS A 321 -15.69 1.48 20.25
C LYS A 321 -14.57 1.75 21.27
N SER A 322 -14.52 0.95 22.35
CA SER A 322 -13.48 1.08 23.37
C SER A 322 -12.09 0.77 22.81
N THR A 323 -12.01 -0.12 21.83
CA THR A 323 -10.75 -0.44 21.14
C THR A 323 -10.25 0.73 20.32
N LEU A 324 -11.14 1.44 19.60
CA LEU A 324 -10.77 2.66 18.88
C LEU A 324 -10.29 3.75 19.84
N MET A 325 -11.01 3.97 20.94
CA MET A 325 -10.59 4.98 21.94
C MET A 325 -9.22 4.64 22.55
N ARG A 326 -8.96 3.37 22.87
CA ARG A 326 -7.64 2.92 23.34
C ARG A 326 -6.56 3.08 22.28
N ALA A 327 -6.87 2.82 21.01
CA ALA A 327 -5.91 2.96 19.92
C ALA A 327 -5.48 4.42 19.71
N ILE A 328 -6.43 5.37 19.87
CA ILE A 328 -6.14 6.82 19.81
C ILE A 328 -5.20 7.23 20.95
N ASP A 329 -5.48 6.77 22.18
CA ASP A 329 -4.70 7.11 23.38
C ASP A 329 -3.28 6.54 23.34
N ASN A 330 -3.13 5.32 22.79
CA ASN A 330 -1.85 4.61 22.67
C ASN A 330 -1.07 4.92 21.37
N GLU A 331 -1.46 5.94 20.60
CA GLU A 331 -0.79 6.32 19.33
C GLU A 331 -0.73 5.19 18.28
N GLN A 332 -1.74 4.31 18.27
CA GLN A 332 -1.82 3.17 17.35
C GLN A 332 -2.63 3.44 16.09
N VAL A 333 -3.25 4.62 16.00
CA VAL A 333 -4.00 5.06 14.82
C VAL A 333 -3.04 5.73 13.83
N GLU A 334 -2.94 5.18 12.63
CA GLU A 334 -2.11 5.73 11.58
C GLU A 334 -2.58 7.13 11.15
N GLY A 335 -1.64 8.07 11.02
CA GLY A 335 -1.93 9.46 10.67
C GLY A 335 -2.53 10.31 11.80
N PHE A 336 -2.79 9.75 12.99
CA PHE A 336 -3.23 10.53 14.14
C PHE A 336 -2.02 11.26 14.77
N PRO A 337 -2.15 12.54 15.18
CA PRO A 337 -1.04 13.27 15.79
C PRO A 337 -0.55 12.63 17.08
N LYS A 338 0.74 12.77 17.36
CA LYS A 338 1.33 12.26 18.60
C LYS A 338 0.85 13.05 19.82
N GLN A 339 0.97 12.46 21.00
CA GLN A 339 0.66 13.07 22.30
C GLN A 339 1.43 14.39 22.53
N SER A 340 2.57 14.59 21.85
CA SER A 340 3.32 15.86 21.87
C SER A 340 2.63 17.02 21.17
N GLU A 341 1.74 16.73 20.22
CA GLU A 341 1.01 17.72 19.41
C GLU A 341 -0.44 17.84 19.90
N VAL A 342 -1.11 16.69 20.08
CA VAL A 342 -2.49 16.60 20.57
C VAL A 342 -2.51 15.64 21.75
N LYS A 343 -2.61 16.19 22.97
CA LYS A 343 -2.70 15.38 24.18
C LYS A 343 -4.08 14.71 24.27
N THR A 344 -4.11 13.39 24.27
CA THR A 344 -5.31 12.57 24.46
C THR A 344 -5.26 11.89 25.83
N VAL A 345 -6.41 11.73 26.46
CA VAL A 345 -6.53 11.09 27.78
C VAL A 345 -7.72 10.14 27.75
N PHE A 346 -7.44 8.84 27.85
CA PHE A 346 -8.47 7.82 27.96
C PHE A 346 -8.92 7.64 29.42
N VAL A 347 -10.21 7.89 29.66
CA VAL A 347 -10.82 7.70 30.98
C VAL A 347 -11.26 6.25 31.10
N GLU A 348 -10.52 5.46 31.87
CA GLU A 348 -10.89 4.08 32.21
C GLU A 348 -11.72 3.98 33.49
N HIS A 349 -12.49 2.90 33.60
CA HIS A 349 -13.32 2.60 34.76
C HIS A 349 -12.67 1.61 35.74
N ASP A 350 -11.49 1.07 35.43
CA ASP A 350 -10.83 0.07 36.24
C ASP A 350 -9.87 0.75 37.23
N LEU A 351 -10.16 0.63 38.53
CA LEU A 351 -9.26 1.01 39.62
C LEU A 351 -8.44 -0.22 40.02
N ASP A 352 -7.12 -0.08 40.05
CA ASP A 352 -6.28 -1.12 40.63
C ASP A 352 -6.57 -1.25 42.13
N SER A 353 -6.56 -2.47 42.64
CA SER A 353 -6.76 -2.72 44.07
C SER A 353 -5.79 -1.94 44.95
N ALA A 354 -4.56 -1.69 44.46
CA ALA A 354 -3.55 -0.86 45.13
C ALA A 354 -3.92 0.63 45.21
N ASP A 355 -4.78 1.12 44.31
CA ASP A 355 -5.23 2.51 44.28
C ASP A 355 -6.34 2.79 45.31
N THR A 356 -6.97 1.74 45.88
CA THR A 356 -8.05 1.89 46.86
C THR A 356 -7.60 2.33 48.25
N GLU A 357 -6.31 2.20 48.56
CA GLU A 357 -5.72 2.64 49.83
C GLU A 357 -5.20 4.09 49.78
N MET A 358 -5.17 4.71 48.59
CA MET A 358 -4.67 6.07 48.41
C MET A 358 -5.77 7.10 48.68
N THR A 359 -5.38 8.28 49.18
CA THR A 359 -6.29 9.42 49.18
C THR A 359 -6.55 9.86 47.74
N THR A 360 -7.71 10.45 47.47
CA THR A 360 -8.05 10.96 46.13
C THR A 360 -6.99 11.93 45.60
N ILE A 361 -6.43 12.77 46.47
CA ILE A 361 -5.39 13.74 46.11
C ILE A 361 -4.11 13.03 45.69
N ASP A 362 -3.64 12.05 46.47
CA ASP A 362 -2.41 11.31 46.17
C ASP A 362 -2.54 10.51 44.88
N TRP A 363 -3.70 9.89 44.66
CA TRP A 363 -4.00 9.15 43.44
C TRP A 363 -3.99 10.08 42.21
N THR A 364 -4.62 11.25 42.29
CA THR A 364 -4.62 12.24 41.20
C THR A 364 -3.20 12.76 40.92
N ILE A 365 -2.40 13.03 41.95
CA ILE A 365 -1.01 13.49 41.77
C ILE A 365 -0.15 12.40 41.11
N LYS A 366 -0.33 11.13 41.49
CA LYS A 366 0.34 9.98 40.87
C LYS A 366 0.00 9.91 39.37
N LYS A 367 -1.29 9.95 39.02
CA LYS A 367 -1.76 9.86 37.63
C LYS A 367 -1.42 11.06 36.75
N LEU A 368 -1.18 12.24 37.33
CA LEU A 368 -0.72 13.42 36.58
C LEU A 368 0.78 13.41 36.28
N ARG A 369 1.57 12.55 36.96
CA ARG A 369 3.02 12.41 36.76
C ARG A 369 3.40 11.29 35.79
N GLU A 370 2.56 10.26 35.73
CA GLU A 370 2.53 9.26 34.64
C GLU A 370 2.10 9.93 33.34
#